data_AF-A0A2S2PVG7-F1
#
_entry.id   AF-A0A2S2PVG7-F1
#
_cell.length_a   1.000
_cell.length_b   1.000
_cell.length_c   1.000
_cell.angle_alpha   90.00
_cell.angle_beta   90.00
_cell.angle_gamma   90.00
#
_symmetry.space_group_name_H-M   'P 1'
#
loop_
_entity.id
_entity.type
_entity.pdbx_description
1 polymer ?
#
loop_
_entity_poly.entity_id
_entity_poly.type
_entity_poly.pdbx_seq_one_letter_code
_entity_poly.pdbx_strand_id
1 'polypeptide(L)'
;MAAFQWITALTVFQLLTSCFCLENGLARTPPMGWLSWERFRCNTDCKNDPDNCISEKLFRTMTDLVISEGYAAVGYEYINVDDCWLDFSRSYNGRLQPDAKRFPRGMADLSEYIHSRGLKFGIYEDYGNFTCAGYPGILGSLELDAFTFAEWNVDFVKVDGCYSLPKDMDQGYSEFGYYLNKTGRPMVYSCSWPVYQTYAGLQPNYSAITQRCNLWRNFDDIQDSWASVESIIDYYGDNQEIIAANAAPGHWNDPDMLIIGNFGLSYEQCKVQMAIWAILAAPLLMSTDLRTIRPEYKAILQNKKIIAIDQDKLGIQGRRIYKHKGIEIWARPVTPIFENYFSYALAFVNRRTDGTPSDVAVALHEMGLLSPTGYRIQDLYEDVDYGVLSPQTKIKVKVNPTGVVILKAEVQQNLIKQNFYKPYNPFTQVYPLRTVNDFVKK
;
A
#
# COMPACT_ATOMS: atom_id res chain seq x y z
N MET A 1 -26.94 -74.16 21.22
CA MET A 1 -27.89 -73.10 20.82
C MET A 1 -27.09 -71.81 20.66
N ALA A 2 -27.08 -71.26 19.45
CA ALA A 2 -26.21 -70.17 19.03
C ALA A 2 -26.65 -68.82 19.64
N ALA A 3 -25.69 -68.01 20.08
CA ALA A 3 -25.91 -66.63 20.50
C ALA A 3 -25.50 -65.69 19.35
N PHE A 4 -26.46 -64.88 18.90
CA PHE A 4 -26.27 -63.82 17.90
C PHE A 4 -25.56 -62.62 18.54
N GLN A 5 -24.46 -62.17 17.94
CA GLN A 5 -23.88 -60.84 18.19
C GLN A 5 -24.27 -59.90 17.04
N TRP A 6 -24.93 -58.80 17.39
CA TRP A 6 -25.23 -57.71 16.47
C TRP A 6 -24.06 -56.72 16.48
N ILE A 7 -23.49 -56.45 15.30
CA ILE A 7 -22.51 -55.37 15.09
C ILE A 7 -23.29 -54.16 14.58
N THR A 8 -23.41 -53.12 15.40
CA THR A 8 -23.88 -51.80 14.99
C THR A 8 -22.69 -51.00 14.44
N ALA A 9 -22.72 -50.70 13.15
CA ALA A 9 -21.77 -49.77 12.53
C ALA A 9 -22.23 -48.32 12.79
N LEU A 10 -21.40 -47.55 13.51
CA LEU A 10 -21.56 -46.10 13.63
C LEU A 10 -20.90 -45.42 12.43
N THR A 11 -21.70 -44.83 11.55
CA THR A 11 -21.24 -43.91 10.50
C THR A 11 -21.12 -42.51 11.09
N VAL A 12 -19.89 -41.99 11.19
CA VAL A 12 -19.61 -40.61 11.59
C VAL A 12 -19.73 -39.71 10.36
N PHE A 13 -20.77 -38.87 10.32
CA PHE A 13 -20.86 -37.77 9.36
C PHE A 13 -19.96 -36.63 9.83
N GLN A 14 -18.82 -36.43 9.15
CA GLN A 14 -18.04 -35.20 9.31
C GLN A 14 -18.75 -34.07 8.55
N LEU A 15 -19.33 -33.13 9.30
CA LEU A 15 -19.73 -31.82 8.78
C LEU A 15 -18.45 -31.05 8.44
N LEU A 16 -18.11 -30.97 7.15
CA LEU A 16 -17.14 -30.01 6.63
C LEU A 16 -17.76 -28.62 6.74
N THR A 17 -17.49 -27.91 7.84
CA THR A 17 -17.68 -26.46 7.90
C THR A 17 -16.73 -25.82 6.89
N SER A 18 -17.28 -25.48 5.72
CA SER A 18 -16.56 -24.68 4.72
C SER A 18 -16.37 -23.29 5.32
N CYS A 19 -15.19 -23.02 5.88
CA CYS A 19 -14.81 -21.66 6.22
C CYS A 19 -14.56 -20.92 4.90
N PHE A 20 -15.50 -20.06 4.51
CA PHE A 20 -15.32 -19.17 3.37
C PHE A 20 -14.28 -18.12 3.74
N CYS A 21 -13.01 -18.41 3.46
CA CYS A 21 -11.90 -17.46 3.52
C CYS A 21 -11.73 -16.81 2.13
N LEU A 22 -11.40 -15.53 2.08
CA LEU A 22 -11.15 -14.70 0.88
C LEU A 22 -9.80 -15.04 0.24
N GLU A 23 -9.41 -16.31 0.24
CA GLU A 23 -8.25 -16.78 -0.50
C GLU A 23 -8.59 -16.77 -2.00
N ASN A 24 -8.60 -15.57 -2.58
CA ASN A 24 -9.10 -15.27 -3.93
C ASN A 24 -7.99 -15.20 -4.99
N GLY A 25 -6.74 -15.54 -4.63
CA GLY A 25 -5.62 -15.53 -5.56
C GLY A 25 -4.90 -14.19 -5.72
N LEU A 26 -5.48 -13.09 -5.22
CA LEU A 26 -5.04 -11.72 -5.51
C LEU A 26 -4.16 -11.11 -4.42
N ALA A 27 -3.64 -9.91 -4.68
CA ALA A 27 -2.81 -9.12 -3.75
C ALA A 27 -1.66 -9.92 -3.11
N ARG A 28 -0.97 -10.77 -3.88
CA ARG A 28 0.16 -11.58 -3.36
C ARG A 28 1.38 -10.75 -3.01
N THR A 29 1.46 -9.56 -3.56
CA THR A 29 2.26 -8.44 -3.10
C THR A 29 1.31 -7.25 -2.89
N PRO A 30 1.72 -6.20 -2.15
CA PRO A 30 0.88 -5.03 -1.94
C PRO A 30 0.44 -4.43 -3.29
N PRO A 31 -0.85 -4.07 -3.48
CA PRO A 31 -1.30 -3.49 -4.74
C PRO A 31 -0.58 -2.17 -5.06
N MET A 32 -0.23 -1.95 -6.33
CA MET A 32 0.37 -0.71 -6.82
C MET A 32 -0.54 -0.06 -7.86
N GLY A 33 -0.84 1.23 -7.71
CA GLY A 33 -1.74 1.91 -8.64
C GLY A 33 -1.86 3.40 -8.42
N TRP A 34 -2.95 3.96 -8.91
CA TRP A 34 -3.33 5.36 -8.77
C TRP A 34 -4.78 5.44 -8.29
N LEU A 35 -5.06 6.32 -7.32
CA LEU A 35 -6.37 6.52 -6.71
C LEU A 35 -6.71 8.02 -6.63
N SER A 36 -7.92 8.41 -7.01
CA SER A 36 -8.25 9.82 -7.25
C SER A 36 -8.40 10.69 -5.98
N TRP A 37 -8.62 10.10 -4.80
CA TRP A 37 -9.16 10.80 -3.63
C TRP A 37 -8.30 11.96 -3.12
N GLU A 38 -7.06 11.75 -2.70
CA GLU A 38 -6.29 12.78 -2.01
C GLU A 38 -6.11 14.04 -2.88
N ARG A 39 -5.75 13.86 -4.14
CA ARG A 39 -5.45 14.98 -5.04
C ARG A 39 -6.68 15.64 -5.65
N PHE A 40 -7.70 14.87 -6.03
CA PHE A 40 -8.86 15.36 -6.81
C PHE A 40 -10.15 15.46 -5.99
N ARG A 41 -10.22 14.77 -4.86
CA ARG A 41 -11.32 14.82 -3.88
C ARG A 41 -12.68 14.63 -4.57
N CYS A 42 -13.72 15.27 -4.06
CA CYS A 42 -15.06 15.27 -4.62
C CYS A 42 -15.31 16.45 -5.59
N ASN A 43 -14.32 16.82 -6.43
CA ASN A 43 -14.54 17.90 -7.39
C ASN A 43 -15.48 17.46 -8.51
N THR A 44 -16.72 17.95 -8.54
CA THR A 44 -17.72 17.61 -9.57
C THR A 44 -18.02 18.76 -10.54
N ASP A 45 -17.35 19.91 -10.38
CA ASP A 45 -17.57 21.09 -11.22
C ASP A 45 -16.78 21.00 -12.54
N CYS A 46 -17.23 20.12 -13.43
CA CYS A 46 -16.64 19.97 -14.76
C CYS A 46 -16.89 21.16 -15.69
N LYS A 47 -17.69 22.14 -15.28
CA LYS A 47 -17.93 23.34 -16.10
C LYS A 47 -16.80 24.35 -15.90
N ASN A 48 -16.45 24.61 -14.64
CA ASN A 48 -15.44 25.60 -14.31
C ASN A 48 -14.05 24.98 -14.10
N ASP A 49 -13.98 23.67 -13.83
CA ASP A 49 -12.73 22.93 -13.63
C ASP A 49 -12.70 21.59 -14.40
N PRO A 50 -12.83 21.62 -15.75
CA PRO A 50 -13.03 20.43 -16.59
C PRO A 50 -11.85 19.46 -16.60
N ASP A 51 -10.67 19.92 -16.16
CA ASP A 51 -9.46 19.11 -16.16
C ASP A 51 -9.24 18.40 -14.83
N ASN A 52 -9.83 18.86 -13.72
CA ASN A 52 -9.64 18.25 -12.40
C ASN A 52 -10.91 17.67 -11.80
N CYS A 53 -12.07 17.87 -12.43
CA CYS A 53 -13.29 17.23 -11.95
C CYS A 53 -13.24 15.71 -12.12
N ILE A 54 -13.89 14.99 -11.21
CA ILE A 54 -14.10 13.54 -11.24
C ILE A 54 -14.98 13.21 -12.44
N SER A 55 -14.33 12.79 -13.52
CA SER A 55 -14.94 12.53 -14.81
C SER A 55 -14.18 11.47 -15.57
N GLU A 56 -14.84 10.84 -16.53
CA GLU A 56 -14.21 9.87 -17.42
C GLU A 56 -12.95 10.42 -18.11
N LYS A 57 -12.93 11.71 -18.47
CA LYS A 57 -11.77 12.37 -19.09
C LYS A 57 -10.54 12.31 -18.18
N LEU A 58 -10.73 12.55 -16.88
CA LEU A 58 -9.65 12.50 -15.89
C LEU A 58 -9.03 11.09 -15.85
N PHE A 59 -9.85 10.06 -15.67
CA PHE A 59 -9.36 8.69 -15.54
C PHE A 59 -8.69 8.17 -16.80
N ARG A 60 -9.20 8.52 -18.00
CA ARG A 60 -8.52 8.15 -19.26
C ARG A 60 -7.16 8.82 -19.40
N THR A 61 -7.07 10.09 -19.04
CA THR A 61 -5.81 10.83 -19.06
C THR A 61 -4.79 10.21 -18.10
N MET A 62 -5.21 9.86 -16.88
CA MET A 62 -4.33 9.21 -15.90
C MET A 62 -3.92 7.81 -16.35
N THR A 63 -4.84 7.05 -16.97
CA THR A 63 -4.55 5.74 -17.56
C THR A 63 -3.46 5.83 -18.62
N ASP A 64 -3.58 6.78 -19.55
CA ASP A 64 -2.57 6.98 -20.60
C ASP A 64 -1.22 7.39 -20.01
N LEU A 65 -1.20 8.27 -19.01
CA LEU A 65 0.03 8.73 -18.37
C LEU A 65 0.71 7.67 -17.51
N VAL A 66 -0.04 6.81 -16.82
CA VAL A 66 0.54 5.67 -16.10
C VAL A 66 1.38 4.80 -17.04
N ILE A 67 0.97 4.69 -18.32
CA ILE A 67 1.71 3.94 -19.33
C ILE A 67 2.82 4.78 -19.95
N SER A 68 2.49 5.94 -20.53
CA SER A 68 3.44 6.74 -21.32
C SER A 68 4.59 7.27 -20.47
N GLU A 69 4.33 7.53 -19.18
CA GLU A 69 5.34 8.02 -18.25
C GLU A 69 6.10 6.88 -17.54
N GLY A 70 5.78 5.62 -17.79
CA GLY A 70 6.54 4.45 -17.33
C GLY A 70 6.18 3.93 -15.93
N TYR A 71 5.08 4.38 -15.34
CA TYR A 71 4.61 3.85 -14.04
C TYR A 71 4.16 2.39 -14.16
N ALA A 72 3.46 2.04 -15.24
CA ALA A 72 3.10 0.66 -15.55
C ALA A 72 4.34 -0.24 -15.66
N ALA A 73 5.44 0.28 -16.24
CA ALA A 73 6.68 -0.46 -16.43
C ALA A 73 7.44 -0.76 -15.10
N VAL A 74 7.06 -0.10 -14.00
CA VAL A 74 7.60 -0.36 -12.66
C VAL A 74 6.58 -0.99 -11.70
N GLY A 75 5.39 -1.34 -12.19
CA GLY A 75 4.41 -2.16 -11.46
C GLY A 75 3.09 -1.48 -11.11
N TYR A 76 2.93 -0.17 -11.34
CA TYR A 76 1.65 0.51 -11.08
C TYR A 76 0.60 0.06 -12.11
N GLU A 77 -0.37 -0.75 -11.69
CA GLU A 77 -1.31 -1.42 -12.59
C GLU A 77 -2.78 -1.05 -12.36
N TYR A 78 -3.16 -0.55 -11.18
CA TYR A 78 -4.55 -0.19 -10.87
C TYR A 78 -4.85 1.28 -11.13
N ILE A 79 -6.00 1.57 -11.76
CA ILE A 79 -6.60 2.90 -11.89
C ILE A 79 -7.91 2.90 -11.11
N ASN A 80 -7.90 3.51 -9.92
CA ASN A 80 -8.99 3.44 -8.96
C ASN A 80 -9.78 4.76 -8.94
N VAL A 81 -11.07 4.65 -9.24
CA VAL A 81 -12.07 5.70 -9.02
C VAL A 81 -12.45 5.69 -7.54
N ASP A 82 -12.32 6.84 -6.87
CA ASP A 82 -12.81 7.03 -5.51
C ASP A 82 -14.24 7.63 -5.48
N ASP A 83 -14.70 8.15 -4.34
CA ASP A 83 -16.05 8.69 -4.17
C ASP A 83 -16.42 9.76 -5.24
N CYS A 84 -17.72 10.06 -5.34
CA CYS A 84 -18.31 11.07 -6.20
C CYS A 84 -18.37 10.71 -7.69
N TRP A 85 -18.23 9.45 -8.09
CA TRP A 85 -18.46 9.00 -9.46
C TRP A 85 -19.95 8.79 -9.79
N LEU A 86 -20.76 8.55 -8.77
CA LEU A 86 -22.18 8.20 -8.82
C LEU A 86 -23.08 9.36 -9.28
N ASP A 87 -24.23 9.01 -9.84
CA ASP A 87 -25.43 9.86 -9.82
C ASP A 87 -26.03 9.86 -8.40
N PHE A 88 -26.77 10.91 -8.03
CA PHE A 88 -27.46 10.97 -6.74
C PHE A 88 -28.63 9.98 -6.62
N SER A 89 -29.07 9.41 -7.75
CA SER A 89 -30.14 8.42 -7.78
C SER A 89 -29.65 7.08 -8.31
N ARG A 90 -30.11 6.01 -7.67
CA ARG A 90 -30.11 4.68 -8.29
C ARG A 90 -31.10 4.66 -9.45
N SER A 91 -30.85 3.77 -10.40
CA SER A 91 -31.78 3.47 -11.49
C SER A 91 -33.12 2.91 -10.99
N TYR A 92 -34.12 2.81 -11.87
CA TYR A 92 -35.45 2.29 -11.53
C TYR A 92 -35.45 0.85 -10.99
N ASN A 93 -34.43 0.05 -11.32
CA ASN A 93 -34.26 -1.32 -10.83
C ASN A 93 -33.31 -1.41 -9.62
N GLY A 94 -32.96 -0.27 -9.01
CA GLY A 94 -32.12 -0.20 -7.82
C GLY A 94 -30.61 -0.24 -8.08
N ARG A 95 -30.15 -0.35 -9.33
CA ARG A 95 -28.72 -0.39 -9.64
C ARG A 95 -28.06 0.98 -9.52
N LEU A 96 -26.82 1.00 -9.01
CA LEU A 96 -25.94 2.16 -9.04
C LEU A 96 -25.75 2.66 -10.48
N GLN A 97 -25.67 3.98 -10.64
CA GLN A 97 -25.43 4.63 -11.92
C GLN A 97 -24.30 5.64 -11.78
N PRO A 98 -23.38 5.72 -12.76
CA PRO A 98 -22.44 6.83 -12.80
C PRO A 98 -23.17 8.11 -13.22
N ASP A 99 -22.64 9.27 -12.83
CA ASP A 99 -23.17 10.55 -13.28
C ASP A 99 -23.09 10.66 -14.81
N ALA A 100 -24.26 10.81 -15.45
CA ALA A 100 -24.37 10.75 -16.91
C ALA A 100 -23.67 11.91 -17.64
N LYS A 101 -23.38 13.03 -16.97
CA LYS A 101 -22.66 14.16 -17.58
C LYS A 101 -21.15 13.95 -17.48
N ARG A 102 -20.67 13.42 -16.37
CA ARG A 102 -19.23 13.23 -16.08
C ARG A 102 -18.68 11.91 -16.62
N PHE A 103 -19.54 10.90 -16.74
CA PHE A 103 -19.24 9.56 -17.26
C PHE A 103 -20.27 9.15 -18.33
N PRO A 104 -20.37 9.88 -19.46
CA PRO A 104 -21.43 9.69 -20.45
C PRO A 104 -21.41 8.31 -21.14
N ARG A 105 -20.27 7.62 -21.15
CA ARG A 105 -20.15 6.25 -21.69
C ARG A 105 -20.32 5.15 -20.63
N GLY A 106 -20.43 5.53 -19.36
CA GLY A 106 -20.58 4.63 -18.23
C GLY A 106 -19.30 3.93 -17.77
N MET A 107 -19.38 3.23 -16.64
CA MET A 107 -18.21 2.63 -15.99
C MET A 107 -17.67 1.40 -16.73
N ALA A 108 -18.54 0.63 -17.41
CA ALA A 108 -18.12 -0.51 -18.22
C ALA A 108 -17.20 -0.10 -19.37
N ASP A 109 -17.51 1.02 -20.06
CA ASP A 109 -16.67 1.55 -21.15
C ASP A 109 -15.34 2.10 -20.63
N LEU A 110 -15.34 2.74 -19.45
CA LEU A 110 -14.11 3.16 -18.78
C LEU A 110 -13.24 1.96 -18.40
N SER A 111 -13.85 0.92 -17.84
CA SER A 111 -13.19 -0.35 -17.50
C SER A 111 -12.54 -0.99 -18.74
N GLU A 112 -13.29 -1.12 -19.83
CA GLU A 112 -12.78 -1.64 -21.11
C GLU A 112 -11.62 -0.80 -21.66
N TYR A 113 -11.71 0.53 -21.55
CA TYR A 113 -10.61 1.42 -21.96
C TYR A 113 -9.33 1.15 -21.18
N ILE A 114 -9.44 0.99 -19.86
CA ILE A 114 -8.32 0.70 -18.95
C ILE A 114 -7.74 -0.69 -19.26
N HIS A 115 -8.59 -1.70 -19.48
CA HIS A 115 -8.16 -3.05 -19.84
C HIS A 115 -7.48 -3.13 -21.20
N SER A 116 -7.98 -2.40 -22.21
CA SER A 116 -7.36 -2.34 -23.55
C SER A 116 -5.92 -1.79 -23.54
N ARG A 117 -5.53 -1.19 -22.41
CA ARG A 117 -4.22 -0.62 -22.11
C ARG A 117 -3.36 -1.49 -21.20
N GLY A 118 -3.85 -2.67 -20.82
CA GLY A 118 -3.15 -3.61 -19.95
C GLY A 118 -3.15 -3.22 -18.46
N LEU A 119 -3.97 -2.25 -18.07
CA LEU A 119 -4.15 -1.85 -16.67
C LEU A 119 -5.43 -2.47 -16.11
N LYS A 120 -5.65 -2.30 -14.80
CA LYS A 120 -6.77 -2.83 -14.02
C LYS A 120 -7.64 -1.69 -13.52
N PHE A 121 -8.95 -1.90 -13.53
CA PHE A 121 -9.92 -0.89 -13.14
C PHE A 121 -10.41 -1.09 -11.71
N GLY A 122 -10.34 -0.06 -10.88
CA GLY A 122 -10.89 -0.06 -9.53
C GLY A 122 -12.03 0.94 -9.34
N ILE A 123 -12.97 0.58 -8.48
CA ILE A 123 -14.14 1.40 -8.13
C ILE A 123 -14.25 1.55 -6.62
N TYR A 124 -14.91 2.62 -6.19
CA TYR A 124 -15.23 2.92 -4.81
C TYR A 124 -16.71 2.72 -4.54
N GLU A 125 -16.97 2.29 -3.31
CA GLU A 125 -18.31 2.29 -2.74
C GLU A 125 -18.26 2.40 -1.20
N ASP A 126 -19.42 2.44 -0.53
CA ASP A 126 -19.53 2.56 0.93
C ASP A 126 -20.53 1.55 1.52
N TYR A 127 -20.09 0.77 2.53
CA TYR A 127 -20.94 -0.07 3.37
C TYR A 127 -21.81 0.79 4.31
N GLY A 128 -22.73 1.56 3.74
CA GLY A 128 -23.58 2.50 4.42
C GLY A 128 -24.83 2.86 3.62
N ASN A 129 -25.69 3.70 4.19
CA ASN A 129 -26.85 4.24 3.44
C ASN A 129 -26.40 5.23 2.36
N PHE A 130 -25.30 5.93 2.61
CA PHE A 130 -24.69 6.87 1.69
C PHE A 130 -23.16 6.71 1.72
N THR A 131 -22.50 7.09 0.65
CA THR A 131 -21.05 7.33 0.64
C THR A 131 -20.71 8.51 1.54
N CYS A 132 -19.44 8.66 1.90
CA CYS A 132 -18.99 9.79 2.72
C CYS A 132 -19.34 11.16 2.11
N ALA A 133 -19.40 11.28 0.78
CA ALA A 133 -19.84 12.49 0.08
C ALA A 133 -21.36 12.59 -0.15
N GLY A 134 -22.15 11.63 0.34
CA GLY A 134 -23.62 11.66 0.31
C GLY A 134 -24.26 11.04 -0.92
N TYR A 135 -23.52 10.26 -1.71
CA TYR A 135 -24.09 9.48 -2.84
C TYR A 135 -24.70 8.16 -2.35
N PRO A 136 -25.50 7.43 -3.14
CA PRO A 136 -26.13 6.19 -2.69
C PRO A 136 -25.12 5.11 -2.27
N GLY A 137 -25.17 4.63 -1.01
CA GLY A 137 -24.33 3.51 -0.53
C GLY A 137 -24.98 2.14 -0.74
N ILE A 138 -24.29 1.04 -0.39
CA ILE A 138 -24.70 -0.34 -0.74
C ILE A 138 -25.58 -1.06 0.30
N LEU A 139 -25.88 -0.43 1.44
CA LEU A 139 -26.72 -1.07 2.46
C LEU A 139 -28.09 -1.46 1.88
N GLY A 140 -28.47 -2.74 2.00
CA GLY A 140 -29.70 -3.29 1.43
C GLY A 140 -29.63 -3.67 -0.06
N SER A 141 -28.49 -3.43 -0.74
CA SER A 141 -28.26 -3.78 -2.16
C SER A 141 -26.94 -4.53 -2.40
N LEU A 142 -26.33 -5.09 -1.35
CA LEU A 142 -25.00 -5.74 -1.38
C LEU A 142 -24.81 -6.72 -2.55
N GLU A 143 -25.75 -7.65 -2.75
CA GLU A 143 -25.68 -8.63 -3.84
C GLU A 143 -25.77 -7.94 -5.21
N LEU A 144 -26.77 -7.07 -5.39
CA LEU A 144 -27.00 -6.36 -6.65
C LEU A 144 -25.78 -5.54 -7.09
N ASP A 145 -25.15 -4.86 -6.14
CA ASP A 145 -24.03 -3.96 -6.42
C ASP A 145 -22.74 -4.75 -6.68
N ALA A 146 -22.51 -5.86 -5.96
CA ALA A 146 -21.41 -6.79 -6.27
C ALA A 146 -21.52 -7.34 -7.71
N PHE A 147 -22.70 -7.79 -8.12
CA PHE A 147 -22.93 -8.26 -9.50
C PHE A 147 -22.82 -7.12 -10.53
N THR A 148 -23.22 -5.90 -10.17
CA THR A 148 -23.04 -4.73 -11.04
C THR A 148 -21.56 -4.45 -11.31
N PHE A 149 -20.70 -4.53 -10.28
CA PHE A 149 -19.26 -4.36 -10.44
C PHE A 149 -18.62 -5.46 -11.29
N ALA A 150 -19.06 -6.71 -11.11
CA ALA A 150 -18.59 -7.81 -11.94
C ALA A 150 -19.00 -7.65 -13.41
N GLU A 151 -20.24 -7.22 -13.69
CA GLU A 151 -20.72 -6.93 -15.05
C GLU A 151 -19.95 -5.79 -15.73
N TRP A 152 -19.49 -4.79 -14.96
CA TRP A 152 -18.61 -3.72 -15.46
C TRP A 152 -17.14 -4.11 -15.54
N ASN A 153 -16.81 -5.37 -15.28
CA ASN A 153 -15.45 -5.88 -15.27
C ASN A 153 -14.52 -5.13 -14.29
N VAL A 154 -14.99 -4.78 -13.09
CA VAL A 154 -14.15 -4.16 -12.05
C VAL A 154 -13.12 -5.17 -11.52
N ASP A 155 -11.88 -4.74 -11.26
CA ASP A 155 -10.79 -5.58 -10.72
C ASP A 155 -10.45 -5.28 -9.25
N PHE A 156 -10.88 -4.13 -8.75
CA PHE A 156 -10.58 -3.64 -7.40
C PHE A 156 -11.79 -2.89 -6.85
N VAL A 157 -12.22 -3.19 -5.63
CA VAL A 157 -13.33 -2.51 -4.96
C VAL A 157 -12.86 -1.98 -3.62
N LYS A 158 -12.82 -0.66 -3.46
CA LYS A 158 -12.69 0.02 -2.16
C LYS A 158 -14.08 0.16 -1.56
N VAL A 159 -14.25 -0.26 -0.31
CA VAL A 159 -15.50 -0.10 0.43
C VAL A 159 -15.26 0.68 1.71
N ASP A 160 -15.83 1.88 1.75
CA ASP A 160 -15.85 2.76 2.92
C ASP A 160 -16.95 2.37 3.91
N GLY A 161 -17.12 3.15 4.98
CA GLY A 161 -18.04 2.81 6.07
C GLY A 161 -18.80 3.98 6.67
N CYS A 162 -18.94 5.10 5.94
CA CYS A 162 -19.76 6.21 6.40
C CYS A 162 -21.25 5.81 6.48
N TYR A 163 -22.06 6.57 7.22
CA TYR A 163 -23.52 6.35 7.31
C TYR A 163 -23.96 4.92 7.67
N SER A 164 -23.12 4.23 8.45
CA SER A 164 -23.32 2.86 8.92
C SER A 164 -23.03 2.75 10.43
N LEU A 165 -23.44 1.64 11.05
CA LEU A 165 -23.13 1.39 12.46
C LEU A 165 -21.85 0.53 12.54
N PRO A 166 -20.78 0.98 13.22
CA PRO A 166 -19.51 0.24 13.30
C PRO A 166 -19.61 -1.18 13.87
N LYS A 167 -20.61 -1.45 14.72
CA LYS A 167 -20.91 -2.78 15.25
C LYS A 167 -21.45 -3.77 14.21
N ASP A 168 -22.00 -3.28 13.09
CA ASP A 168 -22.60 -4.10 12.03
C ASP A 168 -21.58 -4.40 10.92
N MET A 169 -20.37 -3.82 10.98
CA MET A 169 -19.33 -3.97 9.96
C MET A 169 -18.76 -5.39 9.88
N ASP A 170 -18.67 -6.10 11.00
CA ASP A 170 -18.21 -7.49 11.04
C ASP A 170 -19.03 -8.39 10.13
N GLN A 171 -20.35 -8.22 10.16
CA GLN A 171 -21.27 -8.93 9.28
C GLN A 171 -21.25 -8.33 7.87
N GLY A 172 -21.33 -7.01 7.79
CA GLY A 172 -21.48 -6.26 6.53
C GLY A 172 -20.38 -6.47 5.50
N TYR A 173 -19.15 -6.19 5.90
CA TYR A 173 -17.99 -6.37 5.03
C TYR A 173 -17.80 -7.85 4.68
N SER A 174 -18.05 -8.75 5.65
CA SER A 174 -18.00 -10.20 5.41
C SER A 174 -19.02 -10.67 4.38
N GLU A 175 -20.24 -10.12 4.41
CA GLU A 175 -21.33 -10.44 3.50
C GLU A 175 -21.08 -9.86 2.10
N PHE A 176 -20.62 -8.61 2.01
CA PHE A 176 -20.26 -8.03 0.72
C PHE A 176 -19.10 -8.77 0.05
N GLY A 177 -18.05 -9.13 0.80
CA GLY A 177 -16.95 -9.96 0.32
C GLY A 177 -17.42 -11.34 -0.18
N TYR A 178 -18.45 -11.93 0.45
CA TYR A 178 -19.08 -13.15 -0.03
C TYR A 178 -19.78 -12.95 -1.38
N TYR A 179 -20.54 -11.86 -1.55
CA TYR A 179 -21.19 -11.58 -2.83
C TYR A 179 -20.18 -11.26 -3.94
N LEU A 180 -19.10 -10.52 -3.66
CA LEU A 180 -18.00 -10.31 -4.61
C LEU A 180 -17.44 -11.64 -5.11
N ASN A 181 -17.17 -12.60 -4.21
CA ASN A 181 -16.71 -13.93 -4.58
C ASN A 181 -17.77 -14.71 -5.39
N LYS A 182 -19.04 -14.61 -5.02
CA LYS A 182 -20.17 -15.29 -5.70
C LYS A 182 -20.33 -14.86 -7.17
N THR A 183 -19.88 -13.66 -7.53
CA THR A 183 -19.89 -13.21 -8.94
C THR A 183 -18.99 -14.05 -9.85
N GLY A 184 -17.99 -14.75 -9.28
CA GLY A 184 -16.98 -15.50 -10.02
C GLY A 184 -15.89 -14.63 -10.67
N ARG A 185 -15.98 -13.29 -10.55
CA ARG A 185 -14.94 -12.37 -11.01
C ARG A 185 -13.93 -12.10 -9.89
N PRO A 186 -12.62 -12.35 -10.08
CA PRO A 186 -11.61 -11.95 -9.11
C PRO A 186 -11.55 -10.43 -8.97
N MET A 187 -11.81 -9.93 -7.76
CA MET A 187 -11.75 -8.51 -7.41
C MET A 187 -10.93 -8.34 -6.13
N VAL A 188 -9.93 -7.45 -6.14
CA VAL A 188 -9.24 -7.03 -4.92
C VAL A 188 -10.24 -6.30 -4.04
N TYR A 189 -10.38 -6.74 -2.79
CA TYR A 189 -11.33 -6.13 -1.85
C TYR A 189 -10.60 -5.31 -0.79
N SER A 190 -10.74 -3.99 -0.86
CA SER A 190 -10.12 -3.01 0.04
C SER A 190 -11.15 -2.48 1.04
N CYS A 191 -10.93 -2.71 2.33
CA CYS A 191 -11.91 -2.47 3.38
C CYS A 191 -11.52 -1.32 4.31
N SER A 192 -12.39 -0.32 4.48
CA SER A 192 -12.22 0.68 5.56
C SER A 192 -12.70 0.21 6.94
N TRP A 193 -13.14 -1.04 7.07
CA TRP A 193 -13.72 -1.60 8.29
C TRP A 193 -12.97 -1.28 9.60
N PRO A 194 -11.64 -1.49 9.75
CA PRO A 194 -10.97 -1.31 11.03
C PRO A 194 -10.95 0.15 11.52
N VAL A 195 -10.78 1.12 10.61
CA VAL A 195 -10.69 2.54 11.00
C VAL A 195 -11.99 3.03 11.63
N TYR A 196 -13.15 2.69 11.05
CA TYR A 196 -14.45 3.10 11.62
C TYR A 196 -14.77 2.43 12.95
N GLN A 197 -14.37 1.18 13.15
CA GLN A 197 -14.49 0.52 14.46
C GLN A 197 -13.60 1.19 15.50
N THR A 198 -12.37 1.52 15.11
CA THR A 198 -11.41 2.20 15.99
C THR A 198 -11.94 3.58 16.41
N TYR A 199 -12.52 4.37 15.49
CA TYR A 199 -13.17 5.64 15.81
C TYR A 199 -14.31 5.52 16.81
N ALA A 200 -15.04 4.39 16.78
CA ALA A 200 -16.11 4.10 17.71
C ALA A 200 -15.62 3.51 19.05
N GLY A 201 -14.30 3.38 19.27
CA GLY A 201 -13.71 2.76 20.45
C GLY A 201 -13.87 1.24 20.50
N LEU A 202 -14.21 0.62 19.38
CA LEU A 202 -14.29 -0.84 19.23
C LEU A 202 -12.92 -1.40 18.86
N GLN A 203 -12.67 -2.65 19.22
CA GLN A 203 -11.45 -3.38 18.85
C GLN A 203 -11.69 -4.15 17.55
N PRO A 204 -10.97 -3.85 16.46
CA PRO A 204 -11.14 -4.56 15.20
C PRO A 204 -10.81 -6.05 15.30
N ASN A 205 -11.65 -6.89 14.71
CA ASN A 205 -11.41 -8.33 14.64
C ASN A 205 -10.50 -8.69 13.45
N TYR A 206 -9.18 -8.51 13.60
CA TYR A 206 -8.22 -8.77 12.52
C TYR A 206 -8.22 -10.22 12.00
N SER A 207 -8.66 -11.19 12.80
CA SER A 207 -8.82 -12.58 12.33
C SER A 207 -9.92 -12.69 11.27
N ALA A 208 -11.03 -11.97 11.45
CA ALA A 208 -12.08 -11.91 10.44
C ALA A 208 -11.69 -11.05 9.24
N ILE A 209 -11.05 -9.90 9.48
CA ILE A 209 -10.61 -8.97 8.43
C ILE A 209 -9.61 -9.63 7.49
N THR A 210 -8.57 -10.31 8.00
CA THR A 210 -7.56 -11.00 7.17
C THR A 210 -8.16 -12.11 6.30
N GLN A 211 -9.26 -12.72 6.75
CA GLN A 211 -10.00 -13.73 5.99
C GLN A 211 -10.99 -13.14 5.00
N ARG A 212 -11.26 -11.84 5.01
CA ARG A 212 -12.37 -11.23 4.25
C ARG A 212 -11.99 -10.02 3.44
N CYS A 213 -10.80 -9.48 3.59
CA CYS A 213 -10.31 -8.31 2.88
C CYS A 213 -8.89 -8.58 2.35
N ASN A 214 -8.59 -8.09 1.14
CA ASN A 214 -7.23 -8.15 0.60
C ASN A 214 -6.33 -7.04 1.16
N LEU A 215 -6.93 -5.95 1.61
CA LEU A 215 -6.26 -4.89 2.33
C LEU A 215 -7.28 -4.11 3.17
N TRP A 216 -6.81 -3.39 4.18
CA TRP A 216 -7.68 -2.60 5.05
C TRP A 216 -7.03 -1.33 5.60
N ARG A 217 -7.81 -0.25 5.63
CA ARG A 217 -7.41 1.02 6.23
C ARG A 217 -7.53 0.93 7.75
N ASN A 218 -6.42 1.17 8.43
CA ASN A 218 -6.35 1.10 9.90
C ASN A 218 -6.56 2.44 10.61
N PHE A 219 -6.26 3.55 9.93
CA PHE A 219 -6.11 4.86 10.54
C PHE A 219 -6.63 5.97 9.64
N ASP A 220 -6.56 7.21 10.14
CA ASP A 220 -7.02 8.44 9.53
C ASP A 220 -6.64 8.60 8.06
N ASP A 221 -7.52 9.29 7.32
CA ASP A 221 -7.24 9.69 5.94
C ASP A 221 -6.00 10.57 5.87
N ILE A 222 -5.09 10.20 4.97
CA ILE A 222 -3.93 11.02 4.68
C ILE A 222 -4.36 12.35 4.07
N GLN A 223 -3.72 13.41 4.54
CA GLN A 223 -3.85 14.76 4.01
C GLN A 223 -2.50 15.21 3.46
N ASP A 224 -2.50 16.08 2.45
CA ASP A 224 -1.29 16.68 1.87
C ASP A 224 -0.52 17.58 2.86
N SER A 225 0.11 16.96 3.86
CA SER A 225 0.88 17.62 4.91
C SER A 225 1.84 16.65 5.57
N TRP A 226 2.99 17.17 5.98
CA TRP A 226 3.95 16.38 6.75
C TRP A 226 3.38 15.85 8.06
N ALA A 227 2.56 16.64 8.75
CA ALA A 227 1.93 16.25 10.01
C ALA A 227 1.04 15.00 9.88
N SER A 228 0.33 14.85 8.75
CA SER A 228 -0.48 13.67 8.47
C SER A 228 0.37 12.44 8.18
N VAL A 229 1.45 12.57 7.41
CA VAL A 229 2.42 11.48 7.22
C VAL A 229 3.01 11.04 8.56
N GLU A 230 3.40 12.00 9.41
CA GLU A 230 3.94 11.73 10.74
C GLU A 230 2.95 11.00 11.64
N SER A 231 1.68 11.42 11.68
CA SER A 231 0.67 10.77 12.52
C SER A 231 0.41 9.33 12.09
N ILE A 232 0.40 9.05 10.78
CA ILE A 232 0.30 7.69 10.24
C ILE A 232 1.51 6.84 10.62
N ILE A 233 2.73 7.37 10.44
CA ILE A 233 3.97 6.67 10.83
C ILE A 233 3.96 6.35 12.33
N ASP A 234 3.54 7.30 13.16
CA ASP A 234 3.45 7.10 14.61
C ASP A 234 2.38 6.07 14.97
N TYR A 235 1.16 6.13 14.39
CA TYR A 235 0.13 5.12 14.61
C TYR A 235 0.63 3.72 14.29
N TYR A 236 1.25 3.53 13.12
CA TYR A 236 1.74 2.23 12.69
C TYR A 236 2.89 1.73 13.57
N GLY A 237 3.77 2.62 14.02
CA GLY A 237 4.89 2.28 14.89
C GLY A 237 4.48 2.04 16.35
N ASP A 238 3.47 2.73 16.85
CA ASP A 238 2.98 2.61 18.23
C ASP A 238 2.05 1.39 18.39
N ASN A 239 1.36 0.98 17.33
CA ASN A 239 0.42 -0.15 17.33
C ASN A 239 0.96 -1.43 16.65
N GLN A 240 2.26 -1.45 16.31
CA GLN A 240 2.89 -2.53 15.52
C GLN A 240 2.75 -3.94 16.11
N GLU A 241 2.59 -4.08 17.42
CA GLU A 241 2.38 -5.39 18.07
C GLU A 241 1.06 -6.04 17.65
N ILE A 242 0.05 -5.23 17.33
CA ILE A 242 -1.26 -5.70 16.92
C ILE A 242 -1.33 -5.81 15.39
N ILE A 243 -0.91 -4.76 14.68
CA ILE A 243 -1.19 -4.65 13.24
C ILE A 243 -0.20 -5.43 12.37
N ALA A 244 1.09 -5.45 12.71
CA ALA A 244 2.12 -5.91 11.78
C ALA A 244 2.03 -7.42 11.49
N ALA A 245 1.56 -8.22 12.46
CA ALA A 245 1.42 -9.66 12.30
C ALA A 245 0.26 -10.08 11.37
N ASN A 246 -0.65 -9.15 11.05
CA ASN A 246 -1.81 -9.42 10.19
C ASN A 246 -1.51 -9.19 8.71
N ALA A 247 -0.39 -8.53 8.36
CA ALA A 247 0.00 -8.32 6.96
C ALA A 247 0.76 -9.53 6.41
N ALA A 248 0.29 -10.09 5.30
CA ALA A 248 0.96 -11.16 4.55
C ALA A 248 0.44 -11.22 3.10
N PRO A 249 1.03 -12.05 2.22
CA PRO A 249 0.54 -12.25 0.86
C PRO A 249 -0.96 -12.56 0.79
N GLY A 250 -1.72 -11.63 0.21
CA GLY A 250 -3.18 -11.71 0.05
C GLY A 250 -3.97 -10.82 0.99
N HIS A 251 -3.36 -10.26 2.04
CA HIS A 251 -4.04 -9.47 3.08
C HIS A 251 -3.09 -8.42 3.72
N TRP A 252 -3.26 -7.13 3.43
CA TRP A 252 -2.30 -6.06 3.79
C TRP A 252 -2.89 -4.96 4.68
N ASN A 253 -2.07 -4.40 5.56
CA ASN A 253 -2.40 -3.13 6.20
C ASN A 253 -2.26 -1.98 5.20
N ASP A 254 -3.23 -1.06 5.18
CA ASP A 254 -3.25 0.10 4.31
C ASP A 254 -3.05 1.41 5.12
N PRO A 255 -1.86 2.03 5.07
CA PRO A 255 -1.59 3.34 5.67
C PRO A 255 -2.06 4.52 4.80
N ASP A 256 -2.91 4.27 3.80
CA ASP A 256 -3.45 5.23 2.85
C ASP A 256 -2.48 5.65 1.73
N MET A 257 -2.95 6.51 0.84
CA MET A 257 -2.29 6.87 -0.43
C MET A 257 -0.89 7.50 -0.29
N LEU A 258 -0.10 7.37 -1.35
CA LEU A 258 1.11 8.16 -1.58
C LEU A 258 0.74 9.57 -2.10
N ILE A 259 1.19 10.61 -1.41
CA ILE A 259 0.94 12.03 -1.75
C ILE A 259 2.17 12.70 -2.39
N ILE A 260 3.14 11.88 -2.80
CA ILE A 260 4.39 12.32 -3.41
C ILE A 260 4.10 13.02 -4.74
N GLY A 261 4.59 14.26 -4.86
CA GLY A 261 4.37 15.10 -6.04
C GLY A 261 3.26 16.13 -5.90
N ASN A 262 2.52 16.11 -4.78
CA ASN A 262 1.54 17.15 -4.44
C ASN A 262 2.25 18.39 -3.84
N PHE A 263 1.63 19.07 -2.88
CA PHE A 263 2.01 20.42 -2.47
C PHE A 263 2.60 20.49 -1.06
N GLY A 264 2.21 19.59 -0.16
CA GLY A 264 2.46 19.67 1.28
C GLY A 264 3.74 19.01 1.76
N LEU A 265 4.40 18.20 0.92
CA LEU A 265 5.64 17.50 1.27
C LEU A 265 6.87 18.10 0.58
N SER A 266 7.93 18.31 1.37
CA SER A 266 9.26 18.57 0.84
C SER A 266 9.82 17.34 0.11
N TYR A 267 10.90 17.52 -0.64
CA TYR A 267 11.61 16.41 -1.30
C TYR A 267 12.07 15.33 -0.31
N GLU A 268 12.60 15.72 0.84
CA GLU A 268 13.04 14.79 1.88
C GLU A 268 11.86 14.04 2.51
N GLN A 269 10.73 14.72 2.73
CA GLN A 269 9.52 14.12 3.28
C GLN A 269 8.86 13.14 2.31
N CYS A 270 8.90 13.44 1.00
CA CYS A 270 8.48 12.49 -0.05
C CYS A 270 9.34 11.21 -0.02
N LYS A 271 10.67 11.35 0.17
CA LYS A 271 11.57 10.20 0.32
C LYS A 271 11.21 9.38 1.56
N VAL A 272 10.86 10.03 2.67
CA VAL A 272 10.41 9.35 3.90
C VAL A 272 9.14 8.55 3.65
N GLN A 273 8.11 9.15 3.03
CA GLN A 273 6.84 8.46 2.77
C GLN A 273 7.07 7.18 1.96
N MET A 274 7.75 7.27 0.81
CA MET A 274 8.02 6.10 -0.03
C MET A 274 8.84 5.02 0.71
N ALA A 275 9.85 5.43 1.48
CA ALA A 275 10.69 4.49 2.23
C ALA A 275 9.90 3.77 3.33
N ILE A 276 9.08 4.49 4.10
CA ILE A 276 8.31 3.89 5.19
C ILE A 276 7.15 3.04 4.67
N TRP A 277 6.46 3.46 3.61
CA TRP A 277 5.43 2.62 2.98
C TRP A 277 6.03 1.30 2.47
N ALA A 278 7.21 1.34 1.85
CA ALA A 278 7.92 0.13 1.44
C ALA A 278 8.37 -0.73 2.63
N ILE A 279 8.78 -0.14 3.76
CA ILE A 279 9.08 -0.89 4.99
C ILE A 279 7.82 -1.54 5.57
N LEU A 280 6.68 -0.86 5.49
CA LEU A 280 5.40 -1.35 6.02
C LEU A 280 4.73 -2.41 5.14
N ALA A 281 5.27 -2.71 3.95
CA ALA A 281 4.59 -3.55 2.95
C ALA A 281 3.20 -2.99 2.60
N ALA A 282 3.13 -1.67 2.43
CA ALA A 282 1.91 -0.94 2.17
C ALA A 282 1.52 -1.00 0.69
N PRO A 283 0.22 -0.94 0.35
CA PRO A 283 -0.20 -0.61 -1.00
C PRO A 283 0.46 0.69 -1.48
N LEU A 284 1.02 0.70 -2.68
CA LEU A 284 1.60 1.90 -3.30
C LEU A 284 0.57 2.52 -4.23
N LEU A 285 -0.46 3.14 -3.65
CA LEU A 285 -1.52 3.83 -4.37
C LEU A 285 -1.21 5.32 -4.46
N MET A 286 -0.75 5.79 -5.61
CA MET A 286 -0.48 7.20 -5.87
C MET A 286 -1.77 8.01 -5.89
N SER A 287 -1.79 9.18 -5.28
CA SER A 287 -2.84 10.17 -5.51
C SER A 287 -2.21 11.51 -5.83
N THR A 288 -1.89 11.72 -7.11
CA THR A 288 -1.22 12.93 -7.60
C THR A 288 -1.58 13.19 -9.06
N ASP A 289 -1.35 14.41 -9.53
CA ASP A 289 -1.60 14.78 -10.92
C ASP A 289 -0.39 14.45 -11.80
N LEU A 290 -0.49 13.32 -12.52
CA LEU A 290 0.59 12.82 -13.38
C LEU A 290 0.89 13.73 -14.58
N ARG A 291 -0.01 14.67 -14.93
CA ARG A 291 0.22 15.62 -16.04
C ARG A 291 1.31 16.63 -15.71
N THR A 292 1.51 16.92 -14.41
CA THR A 292 2.33 18.05 -13.95
C THR A 292 3.36 17.66 -12.88
N ILE A 293 3.45 16.36 -12.55
CA ILE A 293 4.41 15.87 -11.55
C ILE A 293 5.85 16.19 -11.96
N ARG A 294 6.62 16.75 -11.02
CA ARG A 294 8.02 17.11 -11.27
C ARG A 294 8.91 15.86 -11.39
N PRO A 295 9.96 15.89 -12.25
CA PRO A 295 10.82 14.73 -12.48
C PRO A 295 11.44 14.13 -11.22
N GLU A 296 11.82 14.95 -10.25
CA GLU A 296 12.40 14.50 -8.99
C GLU A 296 11.44 13.65 -8.14
N TYR A 297 10.13 13.92 -8.17
CA TYR A 297 9.13 13.15 -7.45
C TYR A 297 8.70 11.91 -8.22
N LYS A 298 8.60 12.02 -9.56
CA LYS A 298 8.44 10.87 -10.44
C LYS A 298 9.55 9.84 -10.20
N ALA A 299 10.79 10.29 -10.04
CA ALA A 299 11.93 9.41 -9.76
C ALA A 299 11.81 8.67 -8.41
N ILE A 300 11.22 9.30 -7.38
CA ILE A 300 10.93 8.62 -6.10
C ILE A 300 9.91 7.50 -6.31
N LEU A 301 8.79 7.82 -6.95
CA LEU A 301 7.70 6.86 -7.23
C LEU A 301 8.17 5.71 -8.14
N GLN A 302 9.10 5.97 -9.07
CA GLN A 302 9.63 4.95 -9.99
C GLN A 302 10.90 4.27 -9.51
N ASN A 303 11.31 4.47 -8.26
CA ASN A 303 12.52 3.87 -7.73
C ASN A 303 12.39 2.34 -7.61
N LYS A 304 12.87 1.63 -8.63
CA LYS A 304 12.84 0.16 -8.72
C LYS A 304 13.49 -0.55 -7.54
N LYS A 305 14.52 0.04 -6.91
CA LYS A 305 15.18 -0.56 -5.75
C LYS A 305 14.26 -0.59 -4.53
N ILE A 306 13.50 0.49 -4.30
CA ILE A 306 12.55 0.59 -3.18
C ILE A 306 11.25 -0.15 -3.49
N ILE A 307 10.75 -0.09 -4.72
CA ILE A 307 9.61 -0.92 -5.15
C ILE A 307 9.93 -2.41 -4.93
N ALA A 308 11.15 -2.86 -5.20
CA ALA A 308 11.54 -4.26 -4.94
C ALA A 308 11.54 -4.63 -3.44
N ILE A 309 11.76 -3.67 -2.54
CA ILE A 309 11.58 -3.87 -1.09
C ILE A 309 10.09 -4.00 -0.78
N ASP A 310 9.26 -3.10 -1.30
CA ASP A 310 7.82 -3.11 -1.10
C ASP A 310 7.20 -4.45 -1.55
N GLN A 311 7.53 -4.86 -2.78
CA GLN A 311 7.05 -6.04 -3.49
C GLN A 311 7.80 -7.33 -3.12
N ASP A 312 8.56 -7.35 -2.02
CA ASP A 312 9.27 -8.55 -1.58
C ASP A 312 8.30 -9.71 -1.29
N LYS A 313 8.61 -10.88 -1.87
CA LYS A 313 7.71 -12.06 -1.87
C LYS A 313 7.52 -12.70 -0.49
N LEU A 314 8.35 -12.39 0.50
CA LEU A 314 8.08 -12.86 1.87
C LEU A 314 6.82 -12.20 2.42
N GLY A 315 6.49 -10.99 1.96
CA GLY A 315 5.30 -10.26 2.39
C GLY A 315 5.27 -9.96 3.90
N ILE A 316 6.44 -9.94 4.55
CA ILE A 316 6.55 -9.61 5.97
C ILE A 316 6.59 -8.09 6.11
N GLN A 317 5.60 -7.52 6.80
CA GLN A 317 5.60 -6.11 7.17
C GLN A 317 6.74 -5.81 8.16
N GLY A 318 7.45 -4.69 7.92
CA GLY A 318 8.51 -4.19 8.79
C GLY A 318 8.00 -3.50 10.04
N ARG A 319 8.94 -3.15 10.92
CA ARG A 319 8.67 -2.66 12.28
C ARG A 319 9.61 -1.52 12.65
N ARG A 320 9.18 -0.65 13.56
CA ARG A 320 10.05 0.35 14.21
C ARG A 320 10.83 -0.34 15.31
N ILE A 321 12.15 -0.40 15.16
CA ILE A 321 13.07 -1.07 16.08
C ILE A 321 13.81 -0.10 17.00
N TYR A 322 13.79 1.20 16.69
CA TYR A 322 14.41 2.24 17.50
C TYR A 322 13.62 3.55 17.41
N LYS A 323 13.49 4.26 18.53
CA LYS A 323 12.96 5.63 18.61
C LYS A 323 13.62 6.37 19.77
N HIS A 324 14.45 7.37 19.48
CA HIS A 324 15.06 8.22 20.51
C HIS A 324 15.49 9.57 19.95
N LYS A 325 15.21 10.67 20.68
CA LYS A 325 15.66 12.04 20.34
C LYS A 325 15.40 12.45 18.88
N GLY A 326 14.24 12.06 18.34
CA GLY A 326 13.85 12.37 16.97
C GLY A 326 14.53 11.52 15.90
N ILE A 327 15.28 10.48 16.25
CA ILE A 327 15.77 9.48 15.32
C ILE A 327 14.95 8.19 15.48
N GLU A 328 14.53 7.64 14.35
CA GLU A 328 13.88 6.33 14.29
C GLU A 328 14.64 5.40 13.35
N ILE A 329 14.65 4.11 13.67
CA ILE A 329 15.14 3.06 12.78
C ILE A 329 14.02 2.06 12.60
N TRP A 330 13.73 1.76 11.35
CA TRP A 330 12.75 0.76 10.96
C TRP A 330 13.44 -0.35 10.18
N ALA A 331 12.97 -1.58 10.35
CA ALA A 331 13.54 -2.77 9.70
C ALA A 331 12.44 -3.66 9.12
N ARG A 332 12.64 -4.12 7.88
CA ARG A 332 11.80 -5.11 7.21
C ARG A 332 12.66 -6.31 6.79
N PRO A 333 12.34 -7.55 7.21
CA PRO A 333 12.94 -8.75 6.64
C PRO A 333 12.56 -8.89 5.17
N VAL A 334 13.53 -9.16 4.31
CA VAL A 334 13.37 -9.29 2.85
C VAL A 334 14.24 -10.42 2.30
N THR A 335 14.01 -10.78 1.04
CA THR A 335 14.85 -11.72 0.29
C THR A 335 16.17 -11.09 -0.18
N PRO A 336 17.22 -11.90 -0.44
CA PRO A 336 17.31 -13.35 -0.21
C PRO A 336 17.45 -13.72 1.27
N ILE A 337 17.10 -14.96 1.60
CA ILE A 337 17.40 -15.59 2.89
C ILE A 337 18.57 -16.55 2.66
N PHE A 338 19.51 -16.60 3.61
CA PHE A 338 20.59 -17.58 3.62
C PHE A 338 20.58 -18.33 4.94
N GLU A 339 20.39 -19.66 4.87
CA GLU A 339 20.12 -20.50 6.04
C GLU A 339 18.93 -19.94 6.86
N ASN A 340 19.18 -19.53 8.11
CA ASN A 340 18.17 -18.93 8.99
C ASN A 340 18.29 -17.39 9.08
N TYR A 341 19.08 -16.76 8.21
CA TYR A 341 19.33 -15.32 8.22
C TYR A 341 18.64 -14.62 7.05
N PHE A 342 17.77 -13.68 7.38
CA PHE A 342 17.11 -12.82 6.39
C PHE A 342 18.06 -11.74 5.88
N SER A 343 17.83 -11.25 4.66
CA SER A 343 18.25 -9.89 4.30
C SER A 343 17.29 -8.89 4.93
N TYR A 344 17.70 -7.61 5.04
CA TYR A 344 16.87 -6.58 5.64
C TYR A 344 16.86 -5.30 4.80
N ALA A 345 15.70 -4.65 4.72
CA ALA A 345 15.64 -3.23 4.43
C ALA A 345 15.64 -2.45 5.75
N LEU A 346 16.44 -1.39 5.83
CA LEU A 346 16.61 -0.56 7.02
C LEU A 346 16.35 0.90 6.65
N ALA A 347 15.40 1.56 7.33
CA ALA A 347 15.13 2.99 7.13
C ALA A 347 15.51 3.77 8.39
N PHE A 348 16.49 4.68 8.24
CA PHE A 348 16.91 5.62 9.28
C PHE A 348 16.19 6.94 9.03
N VAL A 349 15.21 7.27 9.87
CA VAL A 349 14.38 8.47 9.73
C VAL A 349 14.79 9.51 10.76
N ASN A 350 14.96 10.75 10.33
CA ASN A 350 15.20 11.88 11.20
C ASN A 350 13.94 12.74 11.29
N ARG A 351 13.22 12.59 12.40
CA ARG A 351 12.00 13.34 12.75
C ARG A 351 12.28 14.76 13.26
N ARG A 352 13.54 15.18 13.36
CA ARG A 352 13.87 16.56 13.73
C ARG A 352 13.50 17.52 12.61
N THR A 353 13.08 18.71 12.99
CA THR A 353 12.72 19.81 12.09
C THR A 353 13.71 20.98 12.15
N ASP A 354 14.85 20.78 12.82
CA ASP A 354 15.85 21.80 13.12
C ASP A 354 17.26 21.40 12.66
N GLY A 355 18.13 22.40 12.51
CA GLY A 355 19.57 22.20 12.41
C GLY A 355 20.06 21.61 11.08
N THR A 356 21.04 20.71 11.19
CA THR A 356 21.77 20.09 10.08
C THR A 356 21.57 18.57 10.09
N PRO A 357 22.02 17.83 9.07
CA PRO A 357 21.86 16.38 9.04
C PRO A 357 22.45 15.69 10.28
N SER A 358 21.73 14.72 10.83
CA SER A 358 22.14 13.97 12.02
C SER A 358 23.01 12.79 11.64
N ASP A 359 24.17 12.64 12.28
CA ASP A 359 25.00 11.44 12.18
C ASP A 359 24.42 10.33 13.07
N VAL A 360 24.02 9.22 12.45
CA VAL A 360 23.50 8.03 13.13
C VAL A 360 24.50 6.90 12.95
N ALA A 361 24.93 6.29 14.06
CA ALA A 361 25.90 5.21 14.07
C ALA A 361 25.44 4.05 14.96
N VAL A 362 25.18 2.89 14.36
CA VAL A 362 24.63 1.71 15.06
C VAL A 362 25.34 0.45 14.58
N ALA A 363 25.66 -0.48 15.47
CA ALA A 363 26.22 -1.76 15.08
C ALA A 363 25.12 -2.67 14.49
N LEU A 364 25.47 -3.45 13.47
CA LEU A 364 24.50 -4.31 12.77
C LEU A 364 23.75 -5.26 13.72
N HIS A 365 24.47 -5.86 14.68
CA HIS A 365 23.85 -6.76 15.67
C HIS A 365 22.82 -6.08 16.57
N GLU A 366 22.96 -4.77 16.85
CA GLU A 366 21.98 -4.00 17.64
C GLU A 366 20.65 -3.82 16.88
N MET A 367 20.67 -3.96 15.55
CA MET A 367 19.47 -3.95 14.70
C MET A 367 18.96 -5.36 14.35
N GLY A 368 19.52 -6.41 14.95
CA GLY A 368 19.15 -7.80 14.69
C GLY A 368 19.84 -8.45 13.48
N LEU A 369 20.81 -7.78 12.86
CA LEU A 369 21.58 -8.33 11.73
C LEU A 369 22.72 -9.21 12.25
N LEU A 370 22.42 -10.50 12.43
CA LEU A 370 23.29 -11.44 13.17
C LEU A 370 24.09 -12.45 12.31
N SER A 371 23.97 -12.42 10.99
CA SER A 371 24.66 -13.40 10.14
C SER A 371 26.18 -13.33 10.34
N PRO A 372 26.85 -14.46 10.67
CA PRO A 372 28.29 -14.48 10.83
C PRO A 372 29.04 -14.15 9.53
N THR A 373 28.40 -14.37 8.37
CA THR A 373 28.96 -14.05 7.06
C THR A 373 28.86 -12.57 6.68
N GLY A 374 28.14 -11.77 7.46
CA GLY A 374 27.92 -10.35 7.23
C GLY A 374 26.88 -10.05 6.14
N TYR A 375 26.73 -8.76 5.87
CA TYR A 375 25.72 -8.22 4.96
C TYR A 375 26.36 -7.21 4.01
N ARG A 376 26.07 -7.30 2.71
CA ARG A 376 26.39 -6.23 1.76
C ARG A 376 25.34 -5.13 1.91
N ILE A 377 25.77 -3.92 2.23
CA ILE A 377 24.85 -2.80 2.52
C ILE A 377 24.90 -1.77 1.38
N GLN A 378 23.74 -1.44 0.81
CA GLN A 378 23.59 -0.47 -0.26
C GLN A 378 22.49 0.54 0.06
N ASP A 379 22.73 1.82 -0.26
CA ASP A 379 21.71 2.86 -0.24
C ASP A 379 20.76 2.71 -1.44
N LEU A 380 19.47 2.93 -1.21
CA LEU A 380 18.44 2.73 -2.23
C LEU A 380 18.00 4.03 -2.92
N TYR A 381 18.34 5.21 -2.38
CA TYR A 381 18.16 6.50 -3.05
C TYR A 381 19.43 7.00 -3.71
N GLU A 382 20.56 6.79 -3.05
CA GLU A 382 21.87 7.22 -3.54
C GLU A 382 22.65 6.01 -4.07
N ASP A 383 23.57 6.24 -5.01
CA ASP A 383 24.44 5.17 -5.52
C ASP A 383 25.65 4.96 -4.58
N VAL A 384 25.36 4.56 -3.33
CA VAL A 384 26.34 4.29 -2.29
C VAL A 384 26.31 2.81 -1.91
N ASP A 385 27.45 2.12 -2.06
CA ASP A 385 27.68 0.76 -1.58
C ASP A 385 28.68 0.81 -0.41
N TYR A 386 28.24 0.38 0.77
CA TYR A 386 29.03 0.37 2.00
C TYR A 386 29.90 -0.89 2.12
N GLY A 387 29.82 -1.82 1.16
CA GLY A 387 30.51 -3.10 1.17
C GLY A 387 29.86 -4.11 2.10
N VAL A 388 30.61 -5.18 2.40
CA VAL A 388 30.18 -6.24 3.32
C VAL A 388 30.58 -5.87 4.74
N LEU A 389 29.59 -5.71 5.63
CA LEU A 389 29.80 -5.38 7.03
C LEU A 389 29.46 -6.58 7.92
N SER A 390 30.29 -6.84 8.93
CA SER A 390 30.03 -7.86 9.95
C SER A 390 29.04 -7.35 11.02
N PRO A 391 28.41 -8.24 11.80
CA PRO A 391 27.50 -7.84 12.88
C PRO A 391 28.09 -6.84 13.89
N GLN A 392 29.40 -6.88 14.12
CA GLN A 392 30.10 -5.98 15.06
C GLN A 392 30.40 -4.60 14.46
N THR A 393 30.31 -4.46 13.14
CA THR A 393 30.65 -3.21 12.46
C THR A 393 29.53 -2.19 12.64
N LYS A 394 29.90 -0.93 12.90
CA LYS A 394 28.96 0.19 12.94
C LYS A 394 28.73 0.76 11.55
N ILE A 395 27.49 0.70 11.08
CA ILE A 395 27.06 1.50 9.93
C ILE A 395 26.93 2.95 10.39
N LYS A 396 27.35 3.90 9.54
CA LYS A 396 27.24 5.33 9.78
C LYS A 396 26.51 5.99 8.62
N VAL A 397 25.39 6.63 8.92
CA VAL A 397 24.59 7.37 7.95
C VAL A 397 24.37 8.78 8.43
N LYS A 398 24.21 9.71 7.49
CA LYS A 398 23.91 11.11 7.76
C LYS A 398 22.52 11.42 7.22
N VAL A 399 21.58 11.72 8.11
CA VAL A 399 20.15 11.81 7.77
C VAL A 399 19.66 13.26 7.88
N ASN A 400 19.20 13.82 6.77
CA ASN A 400 18.63 15.19 6.72
C ASN A 400 17.43 15.33 7.68
N PRO A 401 17.20 16.51 8.29
CA PRO A 401 15.96 16.79 9.04
C PRO A 401 14.73 16.50 8.17
N THR A 402 13.72 15.83 8.74
CA THR A 402 12.53 15.33 8.02
C THR A 402 12.84 14.42 6.82
N GLY A 403 14.02 13.80 6.82
CA GLY A 403 14.52 12.95 5.74
C GLY A 403 14.77 11.51 6.18
N VAL A 404 15.18 10.69 5.21
CA VAL A 404 15.46 9.26 5.39
C VAL A 404 16.73 8.84 4.65
N VAL A 405 17.46 7.90 5.24
CA VAL A 405 18.40 7.03 4.54
C VAL A 405 17.83 5.62 4.60
N ILE A 406 17.53 5.03 3.44
CA ILE A 406 17.02 3.65 3.33
C ILE A 406 18.08 2.77 2.68
N LEU A 407 18.40 1.67 3.36
CA LEU A 407 19.45 0.73 2.96
C LEU A 407 18.86 -0.67 2.74
N LYS A 408 19.41 -1.42 1.78
CA LYS A 408 19.27 -2.88 1.74
C LYS A 408 20.55 -3.50 2.29
N ALA A 409 20.40 -4.34 3.31
CA ALA A 409 21.42 -5.20 3.88
C ALA A 409 21.19 -6.64 3.40
N GLU A 410 21.91 -7.03 2.35
CA GLU A 410 21.78 -8.35 1.73
C GLU A 410 22.71 -9.36 2.42
N VAL A 411 22.13 -10.43 2.96
CA VAL A 411 22.89 -11.49 3.65
C VAL A 411 23.86 -12.18 2.69
N GLN A 412 25.11 -12.38 3.13
CA GLN A 412 26.14 -12.99 2.28
C GLN A 412 26.22 -14.51 2.50
N GLN A 413 26.44 -15.28 1.42
CA GLN A 413 26.47 -16.75 1.49
C GLN A 413 27.86 -17.32 1.83
N ASN A 414 28.93 -16.53 1.71
CA ASN A 414 30.32 -16.99 1.94
C ASN A 414 31.23 -15.83 2.36
N LEU A 415 32.01 -16.00 3.45
CA LEU A 415 33.14 -15.10 3.78
C LEU A 415 34.40 -15.40 2.98
N ILE A 416 34.46 -16.56 2.33
CA ILE A 416 35.67 -17.07 1.68
C ILE A 416 35.65 -16.71 0.19
N LYS A 417 35.71 -15.40 -0.11
CA LYS A 417 36.41 -14.83 -1.27
C LYS A 417 36.15 -13.33 -1.38
N GLN A 418 37.24 -12.60 -1.14
CA GLN A 418 37.65 -11.36 -1.82
C GLN A 418 37.50 -10.01 -1.10
N ASN A 419 38.70 -9.44 -0.93
CA ASN A 419 39.09 -8.03 -0.98
C ASN A 419 38.42 -7.08 0.01
N PHE A 420 39.17 -6.80 1.07
CA PHE A 420 39.05 -5.59 1.89
C PHE A 420 39.11 -4.36 0.98
N TYR A 421 37.95 -3.85 0.55
CA TYR A 421 37.87 -2.50 0.01
C TYR A 421 38.06 -1.51 1.17
N LYS A 422 38.88 -0.48 0.92
CA LYS A 422 39.20 0.55 1.91
C LYS A 422 37.91 1.21 2.44
N PRO A 423 37.82 1.49 3.74
CA PRO A 423 36.66 2.16 4.32
C PRO A 423 36.43 3.52 3.66
N TYR A 424 35.17 3.78 3.30
CA TYR A 424 34.66 5.06 2.82
C TYR A 424 35.01 6.19 3.79
N ASN A 425 35.56 7.29 3.27
CA ASN A 425 35.91 8.50 4.02
C ASN A 425 35.01 9.67 3.56
N PRO A 426 34.11 10.20 4.41
CA PRO A 426 33.22 11.30 4.06
C PRO A 426 33.92 12.67 3.86
N PHE A 427 35.23 12.78 4.10
CA PHE A 427 35.97 14.04 4.03
C PHE A 427 36.60 14.34 2.66
N THR A 428 36.53 13.44 1.67
CA THR A 428 37.28 13.59 0.39
C THR A 428 36.43 13.88 -0.85
N GLN A 429 35.14 14.18 -0.73
CA GLN A 429 34.35 14.64 -1.88
C GLN A 429 33.62 15.96 -1.58
N VAL A 430 34.09 17.01 -2.25
CA VAL A 430 33.32 18.23 -2.48
C VAL A 430 32.20 17.87 -3.46
N TYR A 431 30.95 18.07 -3.06
CA TYR A 431 29.77 17.84 -3.88
C TYR A 431 29.87 18.58 -5.22
N PRO A 432 29.81 17.90 -6.38
CA PRO A 432 29.41 18.56 -7.61
C PRO A 432 27.89 18.74 -7.55
N LEU A 433 27.43 20.00 -7.56
CA LEU A 433 26.05 20.34 -7.83
C LEU A 433 25.65 19.72 -9.18
N ARG A 434 24.69 18.79 -9.18
CA ARG A 434 24.10 18.27 -10.41
C ARG A 434 23.49 19.45 -11.18
N THR A 435 23.94 19.66 -12.42
CA THR A 435 23.36 20.69 -13.28
C THR A 435 22.28 20.06 -14.16
N VAL A 436 21.33 20.89 -14.60
CA VAL A 436 20.12 20.52 -15.37
C VAL A 436 20.42 19.69 -16.63
N ASN A 437 21.67 19.67 -17.11
CA ASN A 437 22.08 18.96 -18.32
C ASN A 437 22.27 17.44 -18.16
N ASP A 438 22.29 16.89 -16.94
CA ASP A 438 22.48 15.45 -16.73
C ASP A 438 21.21 14.61 -17.02
N PHE A 439 20.07 15.27 -17.25
CA PHE A 439 18.79 14.61 -17.55
C PHE A 439 18.50 14.38 -19.04
N VAL A 440 19.38 14.82 -19.96
CA VAL A 440 19.13 14.75 -21.42
C VAL A 440 19.83 13.55 -22.09
N LYS A 441 20.49 12.67 -21.33
CA LYS A 441 21.07 11.45 -21.90
C LYS A 441 20.72 10.21 -21.09
N LYS A 442 19.53 9.67 -21.32
CA LYS A 442 19.29 8.25 -21.58
C LYS A 442 17.85 7.99 -21.99
#